data_AF-X1CJ28-F1
#
_entry.id   AF-X1CJ28-F1
#
_cell.length_a   1.000
_cell.length_b   1.000
_cell.length_c   1.000
_cell.angle_alpha   90.00
_cell.angle_beta   90.00
_cell.angle_gamma   90.00
#
_symmetry.space_group_name_H-M   'P 1'
#
loop_
_entity.id
_entity.type
_entity.pdbx_description
1 polymer ?
#
loop_
_entity_poly.entity_id
_entity_poly.type
_entity_poly.pdbx_seq_one_letter_code
_entity_poly.pdbx_strand_id
1 'polypeptide(L)'
;IAGGSTPNEVVSVLDFDADASEYKDFKFALPSGYAGSGLDVTIYFSMTSDHDEGTPHKVRWEVGFARISDDDVDINGDHAYAFNGISDTVPSEVGEISMAHILFDNGADMDSLAASNMGILRIYRDHDHADDNATGDAELQMITIKER
;
A
#
# COMPACT_ATOMS: atom_id res chain seq x y z
N ILE A 1 26.65 -1.15 38.03
CA ILE A 1 25.25 -1.03 37.57
C ILE A 1 25.23 -1.53 36.12
N ALA A 2 24.85 -2.79 35.92
CA ALA A 2 24.58 -3.35 34.60
C ALA A 2 23.07 -3.20 34.40
N GLY A 3 22.66 -2.39 33.43
CA GLY A 3 21.27 -2.01 33.23
C GLY A 3 21.16 -0.73 32.41
N GLY A 4 21.82 -0.69 31.26
CA GLY A 4 21.51 0.29 30.23
C GLY A 4 20.49 -0.35 29.30
N SER A 5 19.25 0.14 29.27
CA SER A 5 18.36 -0.15 28.15
C SER A 5 19.03 0.45 26.91
N THR A 6 19.52 -0.38 26.00
CA THR A 6 19.82 0.11 24.66
C THR A 6 18.51 0.63 24.08
N PRO A 7 18.42 1.88 23.63
CA PRO A 7 17.26 2.31 22.87
C PRO A 7 17.15 1.40 21.65
N ASN A 8 16.09 0.61 21.56
CA ASN A 8 15.74 -0.09 20.34
C ASN A 8 14.76 0.79 19.59
N GLU A 9 14.95 0.96 18.29
CA GLU A 9 13.97 1.57 17.42
C GLU A 9 12.69 0.74 17.47
N VAL A 10 11.56 1.40 17.76
CA VAL A 10 10.23 0.80 17.70
C VAL A 10 9.45 1.60 16.67
N VAL A 11 9.09 0.93 15.58
CA VAL A 11 8.30 1.50 14.48
C VAL A 11 6.94 0.82 14.49
N SER A 12 5.87 1.60 14.36
CA SER A 12 4.52 1.05 14.22
C SER A 12 4.30 0.67 12.76
N VAL A 13 3.71 -0.51 12.56
CA VAL A 13 3.39 -1.07 11.25
C VAL A 13 1.91 -1.40 11.19
N LEU A 14 1.39 -1.56 9.98
CA LEU A 14 0.09 -2.20 9.77
C LEU A 14 0.32 -3.60 9.25
N ASP A 15 -0.21 -4.57 9.97
CA ASP A 15 -0.10 -5.98 9.65
C ASP A 15 -1.23 -6.41 8.72
N PHE A 16 -0.90 -7.24 7.73
CA PHE A 16 -1.85 -7.81 6.77
C PHE A 16 -1.71 -9.34 6.78
N ASP A 17 -2.77 -9.99 7.25
CA ASP A 17 -2.84 -11.42 7.53
C ASP A 17 -2.47 -12.31 6.33
N ALA A 18 -1.77 -13.42 6.59
CA ALA A 18 -1.35 -14.39 5.60
C ALA A 18 -2.48 -15.25 4.99
N ASP A 19 -3.67 -15.25 5.58
CA ASP A 19 -4.82 -16.11 5.26
C ASP A 19 -6.08 -15.32 4.87
N ALA A 20 -6.03 -13.98 4.83
CA ALA A 20 -7.17 -13.14 4.47
C ALA A 20 -6.79 -11.82 3.80
N SER A 21 -7.62 -11.38 2.84
CA SER A 21 -7.49 -10.04 2.27
C SER A 21 -7.99 -8.97 3.24
N GLU A 22 -7.06 -8.16 3.76
CA GLU A 22 -7.34 -7.08 4.71
C GLU A 22 -7.08 -5.70 4.12
N TYR A 23 -7.91 -4.72 4.47
CA TYR A 23 -7.91 -3.40 3.83
C TYR A 23 -7.54 -2.28 4.79
N LYS A 24 -6.85 -1.27 4.28
CA LYS A 24 -6.61 -0.01 4.97
C LYS A 24 -6.87 1.20 4.10
N ASP A 25 -7.50 2.21 4.69
CA ASP A 25 -7.80 3.49 4.05
C ASP A 25 -6.97 4.64 4.64
N PHE A 26 -6.45 5.48 3.75
CA PHE A 26 -5.70 6.69 4.08
C PHE A 26 -6.31 7.89 3.36
N LYS A 27 -6.45 9.01 4.08
CA LYS A 27 -6.78 10.28 3.45
C LYS A 27 -5.52 10.88 2.84
N PHE A 28 -5.65 11.48 1.67
CA PHE A 28 -4.57 12.22 1.03
C PHE A 28 -5.13 13.42 0.25
N ALA A 29 -4.22 14.25 -0.25
CA ALA A 29 -4.55 15.28 -1.22
C ALA A 29 -3.45 15.39 -2.26
N LEU A 30 -3.84 15.59 -3.52
CA LEU A 30 -2.87 15.89 -4.57
C LEU A 30 -2.31 17.31 -4.39
N PRO A 31 -1.01 17.51 -4.66
CA PRO A 31 -0.44 18.85 -4.62
C PRO A 31 -1.10 19.74 -5.67
N SER A 32 -1.12 21.05 -5.43
CA SER A 32 -1.62 22.03 -6.41
C SER A 32 -0.83 22.05 -7.72
N GLY A 33 0.38 21.49 -7.72
CA GLY A 33 1.24 21.35 -8.89
C GLY A 33 0.99 20.10 -9.74
N TYR A 34 0.05 19.22 -9.36
CA TYR A 34 -0.28 18.04 -10.15
C TYR A 34 -0.75 18.43 -11.56
N ALA A 35 -0.03 17.98 -12.57
CA ALA A 35 -0.23 18.31 -13.98
C ALA A 35 -1.05 17.26 -14.75
N GLY A 36 -1.39 16.13 -14.12
CA GLY A 36 -2.29 15.14 -14.72
C GLY A 36 -1.57 14.03 -15.51
N SER A 37 -0.32 13.71 -15.17
CA SER A 37 0.45 12.64 -15.84
C SER A 37 0.19 11.23 -15.30
N GLY A 38 -0.60 11.11 -14.24
CA GLY A 38 -0.80 9.86 -13.51
C GLY A 38 0.01 9.81 -12.22
N LEU A 39 -0.01 8.67 -11.53
CA LEU A 39 0.63 8.49 -10.23
C LEU A 39 1.48 7.22 -10.22
N ASP A 40 2.62 7.30 -9.55
CA ASP A 40 3.48 6.19 -9.15
C ASP A 40 3.32 6.02 -7.64
N VAL A 41 2.75 4.88 -7.23
CA VAL A 41 2.56 4.51 -5.84
C VAL A 41 3.63 3.49 -5.48
N THR A 42 4.48 3.82 -4.52
CA THR A 42 5.45 2.87 -3.96
C THR A 42 4.99 2.43 -2.57
N ILE A 43 4.89 1.12 -2.40
CA ILE A 43 4.56 0.46 -1.14
C ILE A 43 5.86 -0.11 -0.58
N TYR A 44 6.22 0.33 0.61
CA TYR A 44 7.35 -0.21 1.36
C TYR A 44 6.77 -1.22 2.33
N PHE A 45 7.18 -2.48 2.20
CA PHE A 45 6.69 -3.55 3.07
C PHE A 45 7.83 -4.45 3.54
N SER A 46 7.63 -5.08 4.68
CA SER A 46 8.44 -6.18 5.21
C SER A 46 7.55 -7.39 5.51
N MET A 47 8.15 -8.47 6.00
CA MET A 47 7.43 -9.68 6.42
C MET A 47 7.69 -9.96 7.89
N THR A 48 6.66 -10.43 8.59
CA THR A 48 6.70 -10.78 10.03
C THR A 48 7.43 -12.10 10.29
N SER A 49 7.47 -13.00 9.29
CA SER A 49 8.12 -14.31 9.38
C SER A 49 8.93 -14.65 8.13
N ASP A 50 9.96 -15.49 8.32
CA ASP A 50 10.78 -15.99 7.23
C ASP A 50 9.95 -16.90 6.33
N HIS A 51 10.34 -16.94 5.05
CA HIS A 51 9.76 -17.85 4.07
C HIS A 51 10.72 -19.00 3.76
N ASP A 52 10.19 -20.12 3.28
CA ASP A 52 11.00 -21.29 2.97
C ASP A 52 12.08 -20.97 1.93
N GLU A 53 13.33 -21.29 2.26
CA GLU A 53 14.46 -21.08 1.36
C GLU A 53 14.27 -21.86 0.04
N GLY A 54 14.39 -21.16 -1.09
CA GLY A 54 14.44 -21.77 -2.43
C GLY A 54 13.17 -21.67 -3.26
N THR A 55 12.07 -21.12 -2.72
CA THR A 55 10.88 -20.73 -3.52
C THR A 55 10.73 -19.22 -3.49
N PRO A 56 10.66 -18.52 -4.64
CA PRO A 56 10.31 -17.11 -4.65
C PRO A 56 8.87 -16.94 -4.21
N HIS A 57 8.68 -16.47 -2.98
CA HIS A 57 7.37 -16.07 -2.48
C HIS A 57 7.06 -14.63 -2.90
N LYS A 58 5.78 -14.31 -3.03
CA LYS A 58 5.31 -13.01 -3.45
C LYS A 58 4.12 -12.60 -2.61
N VAL A 59 4.02 -11.29 -2.41
CA VAL A 59 2.84 -10.62 -1.86
C VAL A 59 2.15 -9.89 -3.01
N ARG A 60 0.83 -10.01 -3.09
CA ARG A 60 0.01 -9.25 -4.03
C ARG A 60 -0.52 -8.00 -3.34
N TRP A 61 -0.05 -6.84 -3.79
CA TRP A 61 -0.57 -5.55 -3.34
C TRP A 61 -1.53 -4.96 -4.35
N GLU A 62 -2.62 -4.40 -3.85
CA GLU A 62 -3.65 -3.72 -4.62
C GLU A 62 -3.90 -2.34 -4.01
N VAL A 63 -3.99 -1.31 -4.86
CA VAL A 63 -4.27 0.07 -4.45
C VAL A 63 -5.39 0.62 -5.31
N GLY A 64 -6.25 1.43 -4.70
CA GLY A 64 -7.31 2.15 -5.40
C GLY A 64 -7.51 3.54 -4.81
N PHE A 65 -8.06 4.44 -5.63
CA PHE A 65 -8.37 5.81 -5.23
C PHE A 65 -9.86 6.11 -5.35
N ALA A 66 -10.37 6.89 -4.39
CA ALA A 66 -11.69 7.51 -4.46
C ALA A 66 -11.54 9.02 -4.24
N ARG A 67 -12.08 9.83 -5.14
CA ARG A 67 -12.05 11.29 -5.04
C ARG A 67 -13.16 11.76 -4.11
N ILE A 68 -12.82 12.70 -3.22
CA ILE A 68 -13.80 13.36 -2.36
C ILE A 68 -13.96 14.80 -2.85
N SER A 69 -15.05 15.05 -3.58
CA SER A 69 -15.44 16.39 -4.06
C SER A 69 -16.09 17.21 -2.94
N ASP A 70 -15.93 18.54 -3.04
CA ASP A 70 -16.55 19.49 -2.13
C ASP A 70 -18.08 19.45 -2.29
N ASP A 71 -18.79 19.29 -1.16
CA ASP A 71 -20.26 19.26 -1.05
C ASP A 71 -20.97 18.26 -1.99
N ASP A 72 -20.36 17.11 -2.25
CA ASP A 72 -20.88 16.12 -3.22
C ASP A 72 -20.78 14.67 -2.71
N VAL A 73 -19.66 14.29 -2.10
CA VAL A 73 -19.41 12.91 -1.63
C VAL A 73 -19.29 12.84 -0.11
N ASP A 74 -20.06 11.93 0.53
CA ASP A 74 -19.89 11.61 1.96
C ASP A 74 -18.68 10.71 2.17
N ILE A 75 -17.68 11.23 2.87
CA ILE A 75 -16.44 10.50 3.18
C ILE A 75 -16.68 9.21 3.98
N ASN A 76 -17.78 9.11 4.73
CA ASN A 76 -18.13 7.91 5.52
C ASN A 76 -19.04 6.94 4.74
N GLY A 77 -19.40 7.27 3.50
CA GLY A 77 -20.18 6.40 2.64
C GLY A 77 -19.35 5.29 2.00
N ASP A 78 -20.02 4.46 1.21
CA ASP A 78 -19.37 3.49 0.35
C ASP A 78 -18.77 4.19 -0.88
N HIS A 79 -17.55 3.81 -1.24
CA HIS A 79 -16.84 4.33 -2.40
C HIS A 79 -16.54 3.21 -3.39
N ALA A 80 -16.54 3.55 -4.68
CA ALA A 80 -16.06 2.64 -5.72
C ALA A 80 -14.57 2.89 -5.96
N TYR A 81 -13.83 1.81 -6.19
CA TYR A 81 -12.38 1.86 -6.43
C TYR A 81 -12.06 1.13 -7.73
N ALA A 82 -11.26 1.76 -8.58
CA ALA A 82 -10.54 1.07 -9.64
C ALA A 82 -9.19 0.63 -9.05
N PHE A 83 -9.01 -0.67 -8.85
CA PHE A 83 -7.78 -1.21 -8.28
C PHE A 83 -6.75 -1.50 -9.36
N ASN A 84 -5.52 -1.05 -9.13
CA ASN A 84 -4.34 -1.53 -9.82
C ASN A 84 -3.47 -2.26 -8.79
N GLY A 85 -2.82 -3.34 -9.23
CA GLY A 85 -2.00 -4.14 -8.34
C GLY A 85 -0.77 -4.75 -8.99
N ILE A 86 0.16 -5.14 -8.13
CA ILE A 86 1.43 -5.74 -8.49
C ILE A 86 1.76 -6.89 -7.52
N SER A 87 2.40 -7.92 -8.05
CA SER A 87 2.96 -9.01 -7.24
C SER A 87 4.44 -8.74 -7.06
N ASP A 88 4.88 -8.51 -5.83
CA ASP A 88 6.28 -8.23 -5.52
C ASP A 88 6.91 -9.39 -4.74
N THR A 89 8.20 -9.62 -4.95
CA THR A 89 8.89 -10.73 -4.27
C THR A 89 9.08 -10.37 -2.80
N VAL A 90 8.83 -11.32 -1.91
CA VAL A 90 9.10 -11.10 -0.48
C VAL A 90 10.59 -10.76 -0.26
N PRO A 91 10.91 -9.91 0.73
CA PRO A 91 12.28 -9.72 1.19
C PRO A 91 12.95 -11.04 1.59
N SER A 92 14.29 -11.07 1.58
CA SER A 92 15.06 -12.28 1.91
C SER A 92 15.09 -12.62 3.40
N GLU A 93 14.93 -11.62 4.26
CA GLU A 93 14.89 -11.78 5.72
C GLU A 93 13.70 -11.03 6.34
N VAL A 94 13.25 -11.49 7.50
CA VAL A 94 12.25 -10.78 8.33
C VAL A 94 12.69 -9.34 8.60
N GLY A 95 11.76 -8.40 8.43
CA GLY A 95 12.00 -6.97 8.66
C GLY A 95 12.81 -6.25 7.58
N GLU A 96 13.31 -6.95 6.54
CA GLU A 96 13.89 -6.29 5.37
C GLU A 96 12.78 -5.60 4.54
N ILE A 97 13.12 -4.46 3.93
CA ILE A 97 12.17 -3.68 3.13
C ILE A 97 12.23 -4.11 1.67
N SER A 98 11.09 -4.50 1.12
CA SER A 98 10.86 -4.52 -0.33
C SER A 98 10.00 -3.33 -0.78
N MET A 99 10.06 -3.01 -2.06
CA MET A 99 9.40 -1.86 -2.69
C MET A 99 8.55 -2.30 -3.87
N ALA A 100 7.24 -2.38 -3.66
CA ALA A 100 6.28 -2.67 -4.72
C ALA A 100 5.82 -1.38 -5.40
N HIS A 101 5.92 -1.32 -6.73
CA HIS A 101 5.57 -0.14 -7.52
C HIS A 101 4.29 -0.38 -8.33
N ILE A 102 3.29 0.47 -8.12
CA ILE A 102 2.01 0.42 -8.83
C ILE A 102 1.81 1.73 -9.59
N LEU A 103 1.60 1.60 -10.90
CA LEU A 103 1.36 2.74 -11.78
C LEU A 103 -0.14 2.93 -11.99
N PHE A 104 -0.55 4.20 -11.98
CA PHE A 104 -1.90 4.64 -12.32
C PHE A 104 -1.82 5.62 -13.49
N ASP A 105 -2.67 5.41 -14.49
CA ASP A 105 -2.89 6.41 -15.52
C ASP A 105 -3.89 7.46 -15.04
N ASN A 106 -3.71 8.71 -15.48
CA ASN A 106 -4.67 9.76 -15.13
C ASN A 106 -6.06 9.46 -15.73
N GLY A 107 -7.11 9.78 -14.98
CA GLY A 107 -8.49 9.50 -15.35
C GLY A 107 -9.08 8.38 -14.51
N ALA A 108 -9.63 7.35 -15.16
CA ALA A 108 -10.47 6.35 -14.51
C ALA A 108 -9.77 5.54 -13.41
N ASP A 109 -8.48 5.21 -13.57
CA ASP A 109 -7.72 4.45 -12.57
C ASP A 109 -7.61 5.18 -11.22
N MET A 110 -7.77 6.51 -11.22
CA MET A 110 -7.67 7.35 -10.04
C MET A 110 -8.88 8.26 -9.84
N ASP A 111 -10.06 7.79 -10.26
CA ASP A 111 -11.34 8.49 -10.09
C ASP A 111 -11.32 9.96 -10.58
N SER A 112 -10.60 10.19 -11.68
CA SER A 112 -10.41 11.51 -12.29
C SER A 112 -9.99 12.59 -11.29
N LEU A 113 -9.10 12.24 -10.36
CA LEU A 113 -8.49 13.20 -9.44
C LEU A 113 -7.78 14.33 -10.19
N ALA A 114 -7.99 15.55 -9.73
CA ALA A 114 -7.34 16.76 -10.22
C ALA A 114 -6.47 17.40 -9.14
N ALA A 115 -5.67 18.40 -9.56
CA ALA A 115 -4.83 19.16 -8.64
C ALA A 115 -5.62 19.70 -7.44
N SER A 116 -5.02 19.62 -6.25
CA SER A 116 -5.63 20.01 -4.98
C SER A 116 -6.89 19.24 -4.56
N ASN A 117 -7.31 18.21 -5.29
CA ASN A 117 -8.37 17.32 -4.79
C ASN A 117 -7.84 16.49 -3.62
N MET A 118 -8.72 16.28 -2.64
CA MET A 118 -8.53 15.27 -1.61
C MET A 118 -9.20 13.95 -2.01
N GLY A 119 -8.75 12.86 -1.42
CA GLY A 119 -9.27 11.54 -1.70
C GLY A 119 -8.99 10.54 -0.59
N ILE A 120 -9.46 9.33 -0.81
CA ILE A 120 -9.11 8.14 -0.03
C ILE A 120 -8.25 7.24 -0.92
N LEU A 121 -7.07 6.88 -0.42
CA LEU A 121 -6.28 5.76 -0.93
C LEU A 121 -6.66 4.54 -0.12
N ARG A 122 -7.14 3.49 -0.80
CA ARG A 122 -7.33 2.16 -0.21
C ARG A 122 -6.19 1.27 -0.66
N ILE A 123 -5.58 0.56 0.28
CA ILE A 123 -4.57 -0.48 0.04
C ILE A 123 -5.05 -1.78 0.67
N TYR A 124 -4.75 -2.90 0.03
CA TYR A 124 -4.86 -4.22 0.63
C TYR A 124 -3.85 -5.20 0.06
N ARG A 125 -3.57 -6.23 0.84
CA ARG A 125 -2.96 -7.46 0.34
C ARG A 125 -4.07 -8.35 -0.21
N ASP A 126 -3.96 -8.76 -1.47
CA ASP A 126 -4.93 -9.66 -2.11
C ASP A 126 -4.50 -11.11 -1.94
N HIS A 127 -4.78 -11.68 -0.76
CA HIS A 127 -4.43 -13.05 -0.41
C HIS A 127 -5.03 -14.09 -1.38
N ASP A 128 -6.22 -13.83 -1.91
CA ASP A 128 -6.92 -14.75 -2.80
C ASP A 128 -6.32 -14.77 -4.24
N HIS A 129 -5.41 -13.86 -4.56
CA HIS A 129 -4.78 -13.80 -5.86
C HIS A 129 -3.80 -14.95 -6.05
N ALA A 130 -3.80 -15.58 -7.23
CA ALA A 130 -2.96 -16.76 -7.51
C ALA A 130 -1.43 -16.50 -7.42
N ASP A 131 -1.02 -15.23 -7.49
CA ASP A 131 0.38 -14.83 -7.29
C ASP A 131 0.72 -14.46 -5.85
N ASP A 132 -0.24 -14.33 -4.94
CA ASP A 132 0.05 -14.23 -3.51
C ASP A 132 0.26 -15.63 -2.95
N ASN A 133 1.50 -15.94 -2.61
CA ASN A 133 1.88 -17.22 -2.04
C ASN A 133 2.81 -17.05 -0.83
N ALA A 134 2.83 -15.86 -0.25
CA ALA A 134 3.56 -15.58 0.97
C ALA A 134 2.86 -16.24 2.17
N THR A 135 3.63 -16.98 2.96
CA THR A 135 3.14 -17.80 4.08
C THR A 135 3.10 -17.08 5.43
N GLY A 136 3.49 -15.81 5.44
CA GLY A 136 3.56 -14.96 6.63
C GLY A 136 2.89 -13.63 6.38
N ASP A 137 2.66 -12.89 7.47
CA ASP A 137 2.00 -11.59 7.39
C ASP A 137 2.91 -10.57 6.73
N ALA A 138 2.30 -9.64 5.98
CA ALA A 138 2.99 -8.55 5.31
C ALA A 138 2.80 -7.27 6.11
N GLU A 139 3.91 -6.63 6.49
CA GLU A 139 3.90 -5.42 7.30
C GLU A 139 4.05 -4.20 6.40
N LEU A 140 3.02 -3.35 6.33
CA LEU A 140 3.11 -2.07 5.63
C LEU A 140 3.91 -1.07 6.47
N GLN A 141 5.01 -0.60 5.90
CA GLN A 141 5.96 0.31 6.53
C GLN A 141 5.70 1.76 6.11
N MET A 142 5.46 1.98 4.81
CA MET A 142 5.23 3.31 4.24
C MET A 142 4.55 3.22 2.87
N ILE A 143 3.85 4.28 2.50
CA ILE A 143 3.38 4.52 1.14
C ILE A 143 3.93 5.87 0.67
N THR A 144 4.50 5.91 -0.53
CA THR A 144 4.79 7.18 -1.20
C THR A 144 4.00 7.27 -2.50
N ILE A 145 3.59 8.50 -2.82
CA ILE A 145 2.84 8.82 -4.03
C ILE A 145 3.61 9.92 -4.75
N LYS A 146 3.92 9.70 -6.02
CA LYS A 146 4.63 10.65 -6.87
C LYS A 146 3.89 10.83 -8.18
N GLU A 147 3.84 12.07 -8.68
CA GLU A 147 3.42 12.31 -10.05
C GLU A 147 4.42 11.70 -11.06
N ARG A 148 3.88 11.11 -12.14
CA ARG A 148 4.68 10.43 -13.17
C ARG A 148 5.36 11.39 -14.15
#